data_AF-A0A2W4J1X0-F1
#
_entry.id   AF-A0A2W4J1X0-F1
#
_cell.length_a   1.000
_cell.length_b   1.000
_cell.length_c   1.000
_cell.angle_alpha   90.00
_cell.angle_beta   90.00
_cell.angle_gamma   90.00
#
_symmetry.space_group_name_H-M   'P 1'
#
loop_
_entity.id
_entity.type
_entity.pdbx_description
1 polymer ?
#
loop_
_entity_poly.entity_id
_entity_poly.type
_entity_poly.pdbx_seq_one_letter_code
_entity_poly.pdbx_strand_id
1 'polypeptide(L)'
;MAYKREGLKIIPDQGNEGSCTAFAMCSIINGYKDPKRRAAGGEWEYLDGSVFFQLVNSKYPADLQGALTPPMALKYAKEVGYIADYQALTASQQNAKTIKKLLKAGFLLLVVLTKVDRKKTEANGMLTRRTTGGGFAHSLCACTLDRNDNVKFVNSWGEERGLEGYFIAPDEELNYCLSQAYVVIDSDDTQKMNQLLYKKRISEAVNILSNQWKYGTVEEKEAMNFANSMLRKVCLGQDHQRNMSKEQVLDFVNKNF
;
A
#
# COMPACT_ATOMS: atom_id res chain seq x y z
N MET A 1 19.37 -4.41 20.11
CA MET A 1 18.91 -3.02 20.02
C MET A 1 17.52 -3.02 19.41
N ALA A 2 16.49 -2.61 20.14
CA ALA A 2 15.15 -2.47 19.59
C ALA A 2 15.13 -1.22 18.71
N TYR A 3 15.11 -1.39 17.39
CA TYR A 3 14.80 -0.31 16.46
C TYR A 3 13.38 0.15 16.78
N LYS A 4 13.25 1.13 17.67
CA LYS A 4 11.98 1.82 17.92
C LYS A 4 11.53 2.36 16.58
N ARG A 5 10.37 1.91 16.13
CA ARG A 5 9.71 2.26 14.87
C ARG A 5 9.20 3.69 14.94
N GLU A 6 10.11 4.63 15.13
CA GLU A 6 9.85 6.06 15.15
C GLU A 6 9.77 6.55 13.71
N GLY A 7 8.60 6.30 13.13
CA GLY A 7 8.06 7.06 12.02
C GLY A 7 8.61 6.75 10.64
N LEU A 8 7.74 6.90 9.66
CA LEU A 8 8.17 7.25 8.31
C LEU A 8 8.87 8.62 8.40
N LYS A 9 9.89 8.87 7.57
CA LYS A 9 10.54 10.19 7.46
C LYS A 9 9.55 11.29 7.11
N ILE A 10 8.47 10.94 6.42
CA ILE A 10 7.41 11.83 5.97
C ILE A 10 6.07 11.11 6.17
N ILE A 11 5.09 11.76 6.79
CA ILE A 11 3.72 11.23 6.83
C ILE A 11 3.08 11.42 5.46
N PRO A 12 2.47 10.36 4.88
CA PRO A 12 1.82 10.49 3.59
C PRO A 12 0.56 11.37 3.62
N ASP A 13 0.26 11.98 2.49
CA ASP A 13 -1.04 12.60 2.20
C ASP A 13 -1.60 12.04 0.89
N GLN A 14 -2.76 11.40 0.97
CA GLN A 14 -3.46 10.80 -0.17
C GLN A 14 -4.33 11.82 -0.93
N GLY A 15 -4.51 13.03 -0.39
CA GLY A 15 -5.47 14.02 -0.90
C GLY A 15 -6.87 13.43 -1.07
N ASN A 16 -7.47 13.67 -2.25
CA ASN A 16 -8.82 13.22 -2.59
C ASN A 16 -8.86 11.91 -3.43
N GLU A 17 -7.75 11.17 -3.54
CA GLU A 17 -7.65 10.00 -4.43
C GLU A 17 -8.41 8.75 -3.92
N GLY A 18 -8.78 8.71 -2.63
CA GLY A 18 -9.43 7.53 -2.04
C GLY A 18 -8.50 6.30 -1.96
N SER A 19 -7.18 6.52 -1.93
CA SER A 19 -6.13 5.50 -2.03
C SER A 19 -5.57 5.05 -0.67
N CYS A 20 -6.32 5.21 0.43
CA CYS A 20 -5.89 4.89 1.80
C CYS A 20 -5.24 3.51 1.95
N THR A 21 -5.76 2.48 1.27
CA THR A 21 -5.18 1.13 1.28
C THR A 21 -3.78 1.10 0.71
N ALA A 22 -3.53 1.80 -0.40
CA ALA A 22 -2.20 1.87 -1.01
C ALA A 22 -1.21 2.57 -0.08
N PHE A 23 -1.60 3.71 0.50
CA PHE A 23 -0.76 4.46 1.43
C PHE A 23 -0.47 3.70 2.73
N ALA A 24 -1.46 2.99 3.28
CA ALA A 24 -1.24 2.12 4.43
C ALA A 24 -0.27 0.97 4.09
N MET A 25 -0.39 0.36 2.91
CA MET A 25 0.53 -0.68 2.44
C MET A 25 1.95 -0.14 2.27
N CYS A 26 2.12 1.02 1.64
CA CYS A 26 3.43 1.67 1.50
C CYS A 26 4.02 2.02 2.87
N SER A 27 3.22 2.49 3.83
CA SER A 27 3.66 2.76 5.20
C SER A 27 4.24 1.51 5.88
N ILE A 28 3.63 0.34 5.64
CA ILE A 28 4.13 -0.94 6.16
C ILE A 28 5.45 -1.34 5.50
N ILE A 29 5.49 -1.32 4.16
CA ILE A 29 6.68 -1.69 3.37
C ILE A 29 7.86 -0.79 3.75
N ASN A 30 7.64 0.52 3.80
CA ASN A 30 8.66 1.49 4.15
C ASN A 30 9.08 1.35 5.62
N GLY A 31 8.12 1.09 6.52
CA GLY A 31 8.37 0.90 7.95
C GLY A 31 9.24 -0.32 8.30
N TYR A 32 9.16 -1.41 7.51
CA TYR A 32 10.08 -2.54 7.66
C TYR A 32 11.50 -2.24 7.11
N LYS A 33 11.59 -1.43 6.05
CA LYS A 33 12.82 -1.27 5.25
C LYS A 33 13.72 -0.14 5.70
N ASP A 34 13.13 0.96 6.14
CA ASP A 34 13.88 2.16 6.55
C ASP A 34 14.89 1.87 7.69
N PRO A 35 14.54 1.16 8.78
CA PRO A 35 15.51 0.86 9.85
C PRO A 35 16.70 -0.01 9.38
N LYS A 36 16.44 -1.02 8.55
CA LYS A 36 17.49 -1.90 8.00
C LYS A 36 18.47 -1.11 7.13
N ARG A 37 17.98 -0.14 6.36
CA ARG A 37 18.79 0.68 5.45
C ARG A 37 19.58 1.77 6.15
N ARG A 38 18.99 2.45 7.14
CA ARG A 38 19.74 3.40 7.99
C ARG A 38 20.92 2.71 8.66
N ALA A 39 20.73 1.46 9.11
CA ALA A 39 21.82 0.66 9.67
C ALA A 39 22.92 0.31 8.64
N ALA A 40 22.60 0.27 7.35
CA ALA A 40 23.52 -0.02 6.26
C ALA A 40 24.13 1.25 5.59
N GLY A 41 23.82 2.45 6.09
CA GLY A 41 24.40 3.72 5.59
C GLY A 41 23.87 4.20 4.24
N GLY A 42 22.75 3.65 3.76
CA GLY A 42 22.14 4.04 2.47
C GLY A 42 20.95 4.98 2.61
N GLU A 43 20.82 5.94 1.70
CA GLU A 43 19.58 6.72 1.53
C GLU A 43 18.53 5.95 0.72
N TRP A 44 17.25 6.28 0.90
CA TRP A 44 16.16 5.64 0.16
C TRP A 44 15.14 6.62 -0.43
N GLU A 45 14.63 6.27 -1.62
CA GLU A 45 13.39 6.82 -2.14
C GLU A 45 12.21 6.00 -1.61
N TYR A 46 11.31 6.63 -0.85
CA TYR A 46 10.10 5.98 -0.36
C TYR A 46 9.23 5.45 -1.51
N LEU A 47 8.59 4.31 -1.28
CA LEU A 47 7.51 3.87 -2.17
C LEU A 47 6.31 4.79 -1.93
N ASP A 48 5.94 5.50 -2.98
CA ASP A 48 4.82 6.43 -2.96
C ASP A 48 3.47 5.69 -3.05
N GLY A 49 2.48 6.18 -2.31
CA GLY A 49 1.15 5.56 -2.24
C GLY A 49 0.36 5.70 -3.53
N SER A 50 0.41 6.85 -4.20
CA SER A 50 -0.29 7.08 -5.47
C SER A 50 0.33 6.27 -6.61
N VAL A 51 1.66 6.18 -6.65
CA VAL A 51 2.36 5.28 -7.57
C VAL A 51 1.92 3.83 -7.33
N PHE A 52 1.94 3.35 -6.08
CA PHE A 52 1.48 1.99 -5.77
C PHE A 52 0.02 1.77 -6.16
N PHE A 53 -0.87 2.71 -5.85
CA PHE A 53 -2.29 2.65 -6.20
C PHE A 53 -2.50 2.49 -7.70
N GLN A 54 -1.85 3.33 -8.51
CA GLN A 54 -1.94 3.28 -9.97
C GLN A 54 -1.41 1.95 -10.52
N LEU A 55 -0.32 1.42 -9.96
CA LEU A 55 0.24 0.15 -10.38
C LEU A 55 -0.70 -1.02 -10.14
N VAL A 56 -1.27 -1.10 -8.94
CA VAL A 56 -2.22 -2.16 -8.60
C VAL A 56 -3.45 -2.06 -9.49
N ASN A 57 -4.01 -0.86 -9.64
CA ASN A 57 -5.16 -0.61 -10.53
C ASN A 57 -4.84 -0.82 -12.00
N SER A 58 -3.57 -0.77 -12.40
CA SER A 58 -3.18 -1.06 -13.76
C SER A 58 -2.98 -2.56 -14.01
N LYS A 59 -2.92 -3.40 -12.96
CA LYS A 59 -2.87 -4.86 -13.06
C LYS A 59 -4.26 -5.48 -12.99
N TYR A 60 -5.18 -4.84 -12.27
CA TYR A 60 -6.57 -5.29 -12.15
C TYR A 60 -7.48 -4.47 -13.10
N PRO A 61 -8.42 -5.10 -13.85
CA PRO A 61 -9.24 -4.46 -14.88
C PRO A 61 -9.91 -3.12 -14.54
N ALA A 62 -10.27 -2.31 -15.56
CA ALA A 62 -10.90 -1.00 -15.39
C ALA A 62 -12.30 -1.05 -14.74
N ASP A 63 -12.96 -2.20 -14.83
CA ASP A 63 -14.20 -2.58 -14.14
C ASP A 63 -13.99 -2.84 -12.63
N LEU A 64 -12.74 -2.94 -12.18
CA LEU A 64 -12.30 -2.89 -10.78
C LEU A 64 -11.78 -1.51 -10.36
N GLN A 65 -12.09 -0.43 -11.10
CA GLN A 65 -11.88 0.98 -10.67
C GLN A 65 -12.77 1.40 -9.48
N GLY A 66 -13.02 0.47 -8.55
CA GLY A 66 -13.47 0.78 -7.20
C GLY A 66 -12.28 1.09 -6.28
N ALA A 67 -12.57 1.39 -5.02
CA ALA A 67 -11.51 1.58 -4.02
C ALA A 67 -10.63 0.32 -3.93
N LEU A 68 -9.31 0.51 -4.00
CA LEU A 68 -8.34 -0.57 -3.84
C LEU A 68 -8.58 -1.30 -2.50
N THR A 69 -8.93 -2.59 -2.58
CA THR A 69 -9.20 -3.39 -1.39
C THR A 69 -7.90 -3.89 -0.74
N PRO A 70 -7.87 -4.11 0.58
CA PRO A 70 -6.69 -4.68 1.25
C PRO A 70 -6.20 -6.00 0.64
N PRO A 71 -7.06 -6.98 0.32
CA PRO A 71 -6.60 -8.22 -0.31
C PRO A 71 -5.90 -8.01 -1.66
N MET A 72 -6.37 -7.08 -2.50
CA MET A 72 -5.74 -6.78 -3.79
C MET A 72 -4.35 -6.17 -3.61
N ALA A 73 -4.22 -5.21 -2.68
CA ALA A 73 -2.94 -4.57 -2.36
C ALA A 73 -1.92 -5.59 -1.81
N LEU A 74 -2.34 -6.44 -0.87
CA LEU A 74 -1.50 -7.47 -0.27
C LEU A 74 -1.07 -8.53 -1.28
N LYS A 75 -2.00 -9.00 -2.12
CA LYS A 75 -1.70 -9.95 -3.21
C LYS A 75 -0.66 -9.36 -4.17
N TYR A 76 -0.87 -8.12 -4.62
CA TYR A 76 0.08 -7.44 -5.51
C TYR A 76 1.46 -7.29 -4.85
N ALA A 77 1.50 -6.82 -3.60
CA ALA A 77 2.74 -6.63 -2.85
C ALA A 77 3.53 -7.94 -2.72
N LYS A 78 2.86 -9.08 -2.50
CA LYS A 78 3.48 -10.41 -2.46
C LYS A 78 4.03 -10.81 -3.84
N GLU A 79 3.24 -10.68 -4.89
CA GLU A 79 3.64 -11.07 -6.26
C GLU A 79 4.86 -10.30 -6.76
N VAL A 80 4.95 -9.00 -6.46
CA VAL A 80 6.14 -8.20 -6.83
C VAL A 80 7.29 -8.36 -5.84
N GLY A 81 7.07 -9.01 -4.70
CA GLY A 81 8.09 -9.32 -3.69
C GLY A 81 8.37 -8.19 -2.71
N TYR A 82 7.46 -7.22 -2.54
CA TYR A 82 7.60 -6.20 -1.51
C TYR A 82 7.44 -6.75 -0.09
N ILE A 83 6.69 -7.84 0.06
CA ILE A 83 6.45 -8.60 1.29
C ILE A 83 6.63 -10.09 1.01
N ALA A 84 6.96 -10.89 2.03
CA ALA A 84 7.05 -12.34 1.86
C ALA A 84 5.67 -12.99 1.85
N ASP A 85 4.82 -12.60 2.82
CA ASP A 85 3.48 -13.14 2.93
C ASP A 85 2.56 -12.22 3.75
N TYR A 86 1.29 -12.59 3.87
CA TYR A 86 0.31 -11.93 4.73
C TYR A 86 -0.73 -12.91 5.25
N GLN A 87 -1.33 -12.58 6.40
CA GLN A 87 -2.39 -13.38 7.01
C GLN A 87 -3.55 -12.50 7.46
N ALA A 88 -4.76 -12.82 7.02
CA ALA A 88 -5.98 -12.21 7.51
C ALA A 88 -6.31 -12.74 8.93
N LEU A 89 -6.62 -11.84 9.86
CA LEU A 89 -7.10 -12.22 11.18
C LEU A 89 -8.57 -12.62 11.11
N THR A 90 -8.94 -13.71 11.80
CA THR A 90 -10.34 -14.10 11.95
C THR A 90 -11.11 -13.08 12.81
N ALA A 91 -12.43 -13.10 12.76
CA ALA A 91 -13.26 -12.18 13.56
C ALA A 91 -12.94 -12.25 15.08
N SER A 92 -12.65 -13.44 15.61
CA SER A 92 -12.27 -13.61 17.03
C SER A 92 -10.86 -13.08 17.37
N GLN A 93 -10.00 -12.92 16.36
CA GLN A 93 -8.65 -12.38 16.50
C GLN A 93 -8.59 -10.85 16.29
N GLN A 94 -9.62 -10.24 15.70
CA GLN A 94 -9.67 -8.80 15.45
C GLN A 94 -10.06 -8.01 16.70
N ASN A 95 -9.13 -7.92 17.65
CA ASN A 95 -9.30 -7.17 18.90
C ASN A 95 -7.98 -6.54 19.36
N ALA A 96 -8.07 -5.50 20.18
CA ALA A 96 -6.95 -4.73 20.69
C ALA A 96 -5.87 -5.62 21.33
N LYS A 97 -6.26 -6.60 22.15
CA LYS A 97 -5.33 -7.53 22.81
C LYS A 97 -4.45 -8.27 21.79
N THR A 98 -5.05 -8.79 20.72
CA THR A 98 -4.34 -9.54 19.69
C THR A 98 -3.45 -8.62 18.85
N ILE A 99 -3.97 -7.46 18.44
CA ILE A 99 -3.21 -6.46 17.67
C ILE A 99 -1.97 -6.01 18.45
N LYS A 100 -2.11 -5.68 19.74
CA LYS A 100 -0.98 -5.31 20.61
C LYS A 100 0.06 -6.42 20.71
N LYS A 101 -0.37 -7.68 20.86
CA LYS A 101 0.55 -8.83 20.91
C LYS A 101 1.38 -8.93 19.63
N LEU A 102 0.75 -8.74 18.47
CA LEU A 102 1.42 -8.79 17.17
C LEU A 102 2.39 -7.63 16.99
N LEU A 103 2.01 -6.41 17.39
CA LEU A 103 2.89 -5.24 17.37
C LEU A 103 4.12 -5.44 18.27
N LYS A 104 3.92 -5.96 19.49
CA LYS A 104 5.01 -6.30 20.43
C LYS A 104 5.94 -7.39 19.88
N ALA A 105 5.41 -8.31 19.08
CA ALA A 105 6.18 -9.33 18.37
C ALA A 105 6.91 -8.79 17.12
N GLY A 106 6.74 -7.51 16.79
CA GLY A 106 7.41 -6.90 15.65
C GLY A 106 6.68 -7.11 14.32
N PHE A 107 5.37 -7.34 14.31
CA PHE A 107 4.59 -7.25 13.08
C PHE A 107 4.11 -5.83 12.84
N LEU A 108 3.90 -5.47 11.58
CA LEU A 108 3.12 -4.33 11.12
C LEU A 108 1.83 -4.87 10.51
N LEU A 109 0.74 -4.11 10.67
CA LEU A 109 -0.57 -4.58 10.27
C LEU A 109 -1.26 -3.57 9.36
N LEU A 110 -1.85 -4.07 8.28
CA LEU A 110 -2.82 -3.33 7.48
C LEU A 110 -4.18 -3.52 8.14
N VAL A 111 -4.80 -2.43 8.58
CA VAL A 111 -6.11 -2.48 9.25
C VAL A 111 -7.13 -1.68 8.47
N VAL A 112 -8.40 -2.09 8.55
CA VAL A 112 -9.54 -1.31 8.09
C VAL A 112 -10.39 -0.95 9.29
N LEU A 113 -10.57 0.34 9.51
CA LEU A 113 -11.49 0.86 10.49
C LEU A 113 -12.80 1.27 9.81
N THR A 114 -13.90 1.01 10.50
CA THR A 114 -15.25 1.41 10.14
C THR A 114 -15.88 2.11 11.33
N LYS A 115 -17.02 2.78 11.13
CA LYS A 115 -17.76 3.45 12.22
C LYS A 115 -16.92 4.48 12.98
N VAL A 116 -15.99 5.15 12.30
CA VAL A 116 -15.15 6.20 12.88
C VAL A 116 -15.84 7.57 12.71
N ASP A 117 -15.85 8.37 13.78
CA ASP A 117 -16.13 9.80 13.71
C ASP A 117 -14.88 10.51 13.21
N ARG A 118 -14.83 10.68 11.87
CA ARG A 118 -13.72 11.29 11.16
C ARG A 118 -13.37 12.67 11.71
N LYS A 119 -14.36 13.55 11.90
CA LYS A 119 -14.11 14.94 12.29
C LYS A 119 -13.47 15.02 13.68
N LYS A 120 -13.95 14.23 14.63
CA LYS A 120 -13.37 14.21 15.98
C LYS A 120 -11.98 13.59 15.98
N THR A 121 -11.81 12.46 15.28
CA THR A 121 -10.52 11.77 15.18
C THR A 121 -9.45 12.65 14.53
N GLU A 122 -9.80 13.40 13.47
CA GLU A 122 -8.88 14.36 12.84
C GLU A 122 -8.50 15.52 13.77
N ALA A 123 -9.43 15.99 14.61
CA ALA A 123 -9.21 17.15 15.46
C ALA A 123 -8.34 16.85 16.69
N ASN A 124 -8.42 15.64 17.25
CA ASN A 124 -7.73 15.29 18.49
C ASN A 124 -6.71 14.15 18.33
N GLY A 125 -6.68 13.48 17.18
CA GLY A 125 -5.87 12.31 16.88
C GLY A 125 -6.16 11.07 17.72
N MET A 126 -7.26 11.06 18.46
CA MET A 126 -7.76 9.92 19.21
C MET A 126 -8.88 9.26 18.41
N LEU A 127 -8.77 7.95 18.17
CA LEU A 127 -9.81 7.19 17.49
C LEU A 127 -11.11 7.35 18.25
N THR A 128 -12.11 7.93 17.58
CA THR A 128 -13.41 8.20 18.17
C THR A 128 -14.47 7.46 17.37
N ARG A 129 -15.25 6.57 17.99
CA ARG A 129 -16.36 5.91 17.31
C ARG A 129 -17.50 6.87 16.99
N ARG A 130 -18.19 6.54 15.91
CA ARG A 130 -19.45 7.13 15.50
C ARG A 130 -20.59 6.22 15.93
N THR A 131 -21.54 6.76 16.69
CA THR A 131 -22.67 6.00 17.25
C THR A 131 -23.93 6.03 16.40
N THR A 132 -24.02 6.93 15.40
CA THR A 132 -25.19 7.10 14.53
C THR A 132 -24.81 7.32 13.06
N GLY A 133 -25.56 6.68 12.15
CA GLY A 133 -25.33 6.73 10.70
C GLY A 133 -24.24 5.78 10.18
N GLY A 134 -24.08 5.73 8.85
CA GLY A 134 -23.03 4.93 8.20
C GLY A 134 -21.63 5.46 8.54
N GLY A 135 -20.71 4.56 8.90
CA GLY A 135 -19.29 4.87 9.04
C GLY A 135 -18.55 4.82 7.70
N PHE A 136 -17.48 5.60 7.57
CA PHE A 136 -16.56 5.46 6.44
C PHE A 136 -15.58 4.32 6.72
N ALA A 137 -15.29 3.50 5.70
CA ALA A 137 -14.26 2.48 5.77
C ALA A 137 -12.92 3.09 5.37
N HIS A 138 -11.92 3.02 6.24
CA HIS A 138 -10.60 3.63 6.03
C HIS A 138 -9.48 2.68 6.40
N SER A 139 -8.49 2.55 5.52
CA SER A 139 -7.32 1.70 5.74
C SER A 139 -6.18 2.48 6.39
N LEU A 140 -5.52 1.88 7.38
CA LEU A 140 -4.41 2.46 8.14
C LEU A 140 -3.30 1.43 8.37
N CYS A 141 -2.10 1.90 8.70
CA CYS A 141 -1.00 1.06 9.15
C CYS A 141 -0.89 1.09 10.68
N ALA A 142 -1.11 -0.05 11.35
CA ALA A 142 -0.78 -0.19 12.77
C ALA A 142 0.74 -0.37 12.93
N CYS A 143 1.41 0.60 13.53
CA CYS A 143 2.88 0.67 13.49
C CYS A 143 3.57 0.39 14.83
N THR A 144 2.97 0.84 15.93
CA THR A 144 3.56 0.73 17.27
C THR A 144 2.49 0.94 18.34
N LEU A 145 2.93 0.95 19.60
CA LEU A 145 2.13 1.32 20.75
C LEU A 145 2.57 2.69 21.29
N ASP A 146 1.63 3.46 21.83
CA ASP A 146 1.94 4.70 22.56
C ASP A 146 2.48 4.40 23.98
N ARG A 147 2.70 5.45 24.79
CA ARG A 147 3.19 5.31 26.16
C ARG A 147 2.20 4.62 27.11
N ASN A 148 0.92 4.58 26.74
CA ASN A 148 -0.18 3.99 27.51
C ASN A 148 -0.57 2.60 26.96
N ASP A 149 0.29 1.98 26.14
CA ASP A 149 0.06 0.68 25.48
C ASP A 149 -1.13 0.69 24.49
N ASN A 150 -1.61 1.85 24.05
CA ASN A 150 -2.65 1.97 23.02
C ASN A 150 -2.05 1.81 21.63
N VAL A 151 -2.85 1.33 20.68
CA VAL A 151 -2.37 1.15 19.30
C VAL A 151 -2.23 2.51 18.62
N LYS A 152 -1.04 2.75 18.05
CA LYS A 152 -0.74 3.93 17.24
C LYS A 152 -0.75 3.55 15.76
N PHE A 153 -1.51 4.31 14.98
CA PHE A 153 -1.66 4.15 13.54
C PHE A 153 -0.96 5.28 12.80
N VAL A 154 -0.27 4.95 11.71
CA VAL A 154 0.07 5.92 10.67
C VAL A 154 -1.15 6.12 9.78
N ASN A 155 -1.55 7.37 9.59
CA ASN A 155 -2.58 7.75 8.65
C ASN A 155 -1.96 8.38 7.38
N SER A 156 -2.79 8.64 6.38
CA SER A 156 -2.41 9.19 5.08
C SER A 156 -3.16 10.48 4.74
N TRP A 157 -3.36 11.37 5.72
CA TRP A 157 -4.00 12.69 5.54
C TRP A 157 -3.07 13.86 5.85
N GLY A 158 -1.76 13.66 5.78
CA GLY A 158 -0.78 14.70 6.12
C GLY A 158 -0.53 14.85 7.62
N GLU A 159 0.54 15.58 7.94
CA GLU A 159 1.03 15.82 9.31
C GLU A 159 0.11 16.78 10.08
N GLU A 160 -0.66 17.61 9.38
CA GLU A 160 -1.56 18.60 9.97
C GLU A 160 -2.84 17.99 10.56
N ARG A 161 -3.05 16.68 10.41
CA ARG A 161 -4.24 15.96 10.89
C ARG A 161 -3.91 15.01 12.04
N GLY A 162 -4.76 15.01 13.06
CA GLY A 162 -4.58 14.16 14.24
C GLY A 162 -3.38 14.58 15.08
N LEU A 163 -2.59 13.59 15.51
CA LEU A 163 -1.37 13.81 16.28
C LEU A 163 -0.17 13.67 15.34
N GLU A 164 0.15 14.75 14.61
CA GLU A 164 1.24 14.78 13.62
C GLU A 164 1.08 13.67 12.56
N GLY A 165 -0.14 13.49 12.03
CA GLY A 165 -0.43 12.46 11.04
C GLY A 165 -0.70 11.06 11.62
N TYR A 166 -0.68 10.91 12.94
CA TYR A 166 -1.00 9.65 13.62
C TYR A 166 -2.36 9.68 14.32
N PHE A 167 -2.93 8.48 14.48
CA PHE A 167 -4.07 8.25 15.36
C PHE A 167 -3.72 7.27 16.47
N ILE A 168 -4.22 7.51 17.68
CA ILE A 168 -4.10 6.61 18.82
C ILE A 168 -5.48 6.02 19.11
N ALA A 169 -5.58 4.71 19.25
CA ALA A 169 -6.85 4.05 19.56
C ALA A 169 -6.84 3.41 20.95
N PRO A 170 -7.68 3.93 21.87
CA PRO A 170 -8.04 3.21 23.08
C PRO A 170 -8.67 1.84 22.74
N ASP A 171 -8.51 0.86 23.62
CA ASP A 171 -8.89 -0.53 23.34
C ASP A 171 -10.36 -0.71 22.99
N GLU A 172 -11.25 -0.01 23.72
CA GLU A 172 -12.69 -0.09 23.45
C GLU A 172 -13.05 0.50 22.08
N GLU A 173 -12.43 1.62 21.71
CA GLU A 173 -12.63 2.28 20.43
C GLU A 173 -12.11 1.42 19.28
N LEU A 174 -10.92 0.82 19.47
CA LEU A 174 -10.35 -0.10 18.49
C LEU A 174 -11.22 -1.33 18.29
N ASN A 175 -11.65 -1.98 19.37
CA ASN A 175 -12.53 -3.15 19.28
C ASN A 175 -13.86 -2.84 18.58
N TYR A 176 -14.36 -1.61 18.72
CA TYR A 176 -15.60 -1.19 18.08
C TYR A 176 -15.43 -0.87 16.59
N CYS A 177 -14.34 -0.19 16.23
CA CYS A 177 -14.13 0.33 14.89
C CYS A 177 -13.41 -0.66 13.97
N LEU A 178 -12.64 -1.61 14.51
CA LEU A 178 -11.85 -2.55 13.70
C LEU A 178 -12.78 -3.49 12.92
N SER A 179 -12.66 -3.45 11.59
CA SER A 179 -13.45 -4.30 10.70
C SER A 179 -12.63 -5.38 10.02
N GLN A 180 -11.35 -5.10 9.73
CA GLN A 180 -10.43 -6.05 9.12
C GLN A 180 -9.02 -5.77 9.63
N ALA A 181 -8.22 -6.82 9.77
CA ALA A 181 -6.81 -6.70 10.09
C ALA A 181 -6.02 -7.81 9.39
N TYR A 182 -4.88 -7.42 8.82
CA TYR A 182 -3.97 -8.29 8.13
C TYR A 182 -2.58 -8.13 8.72
N VAL A 183 -2.01 -9.25 9.18
CA VAL A 183 -0.60 -9.31 9.56
C VAL A 183 0.22 -9.35 8.29
N VAL A 184 1.17 -8.43 8.15
CA VAL A 184 2.08 -8.40 7.01
C VAL A 184 3.43 -8.98 7.43
N ILE A 185 3.88 -10.01 6.71
CA ILE A 185 5.14 -10.69 6.95
C ILE A 185 6.19 -10.07 6.03
N ASP A 186 7.18 -9.43 6.64
CA ASP A 186 8.28 -8.79 5.94
C ASP A 186 9.07 -9.80 5.10
N SER A 187 9.57 -9.34 3.95
CA SER A 187 10.50 -10.11 3.13
C SER A 187 11.93 -9.90 3.60
N ASP A 188 12.77 -10.94 3.61
CA ASP A 188 14.21 -10.72 3.60
C ASP A 188 14.60 -10.19 2.22
N ASP A 189 14.82 -8.89 2.18
CA ASP A 189 15.06 -8.12 0.97
C ASP A 189 16.50 -7.61 0.88
N THR A 190 17.37 -7.99 1.82
CA THR A 190 18.77 -7.55 1.90
C THR A 190 19.55 -7.74 0.58
N GLN A 191 19.29 -8.83 -0.16
CA GLN A 191 19.88 -9.08 -1.49
C GLN A 191 18.97 -8.70 -2.67
N LYS A 192 17.68 -8.42 -2.43
CA LYS A 192 16.66 -8.11 -3.45
C LYS A 192 16.34 -6.61 -3.54
N MET A 193 16.99 -5.78 -2.74
CA MET A 193 16.73 -4.34 -2.68
C MET A 193 16.88 -3.62 -4.01
N ASN A 194 17.90 -3.95 -4.80
CA ASN A 194 18.08 -3.38 -6.14
C ASN A 194 17.01 -3.89 -7.12
N GLN A 195 16.54 -5.13 -6.96
CA GLN A 195 15.45 -5.67 -7.76
C GLN A 195 14.12 -4.96 -7.44
N LEU A 196 13.89 -4.56 -6.19
CA LEU A 196 12.71 -3.78 -5.82
C LEU A 196 12.73 -2.37 -6.39
N LEU A 197 13.89 -1.70 -6.36
CA LEU A 197 14.05 -0.38 -7.00
C LEU A 197 13.86 -0.49 -8.53
N TYR A 198 14.44 -1.52 -9.14
CA TYR A 198 14.21 -1.83 -10.56
C TYR A 198 12.72 -1.99 -10.85
N LYS A 199 12.02 -2.84 -10.09
CA LYS A 199 10.57 -3.05 -10.25
C LYS A 199 9.77 -1.75 -10.09
N LYS A 200 10.14 -0.87 -9.13
CA LYS A 200 9.57 0.47 -8.96
C LYS A 200 9.74 1.32 -10.24
N ARG A 201 10.94 1.39 -10.80
CA ARG A 201 11.21 2.17 -12.03
C ARG A 201 10.46 1.65 -13.25
N ILE A 202 10.43 0.33 -13.43
CA ILE A 202 9.66 -0.30 -14.52
C ILE A 202 8.16 0.01 -14.36
N SER A 203 7.68 -0.07 -13.13
CA SER A 203 6.32 0.30 -12.77
C SER A 203 6.01 1.78 -13.10
N GLU A 204 6.88 2.72 -12.75
CA GLU A 204 6.75 4.14 -13.12
C GLU A 204 6.67 4.32 -14.65
N ALA A 205 7.52 3.62 -15.41
CA ALA A 205 7.50 3.67 -16.87
C ALA A 205 6.18 3.14 -17.45
N VAL A 206 5.67 2.02 -16.93
CA VAL A 206 4.36 1.46 -17.32
C VAL A 206 3.23 2.47 -17.09
N ASN A 207 3.28 3.20 -15.98
CA ASN A 207 2.27 4.19 -15.66
C ASN A 207 2.32 5.39 -16.61
N ILE A 208 3.53 5.91 -16.89
CA ILE A 208 3.73 7.00 -17.86
C ILE A 208 3.14 6.61 -19.22
N LEU A 209 3.52 5.44 -19.74
CA LEU A 209 3.03 4.95 -21.03
C LEU A 209 1.51 4.76 -21.02
N SER A 210 0.95 4.21 -19.94
CA SER A 210 -0.50 4.00 -19.82
C SER A 210 -1.29 5.31 -19.82
N ASN A 211 -0.77 6.36 -19.18
CA ASN A 211 -1.42 7.67 -19.12
C ASN A 211 -1.32 8.44 -20.44
N GLN A 212 -0.20 8.30 -21.16
CA GLN A 212 0.00 8.95 -22.45
C GLN A 212 -0.72 8.24 -23.60
N TRP A 213 -1.00 6.94 -23.47
CA TRP A 213 -1.62 6.11 -24.51
C TRP A 213 -2.86 6.76 -25.17
N LYS A 214 -3.73 7.40 -24.40
CA LYS A 214 -4.97 8.00 -24.93
C LYS A 214 -4.73 9.16 -25.90
N TYR A 215 -3.58 9.82 -25.84
CA TYR A 215 -3.23 10.98 -26.66
C TYR A 215 -2.51 10.63 -27.97
N GLY A 216 -2.04 9.39 -28.14
CA GLY A 216 -1.29 8.98 -29.33
C GLY A 216 -2.16 8.71 -30.57
N THR A 217 -1.52 8.71 -31.73
CA THR A 217 -2.06 8.15 -32.98
C THR A 217 -2.32 6.65 -32.86
N VAL A 218 -2.93 6.03 -33.86
CA VAL A 218 -3.17 4.57 -33.85
C VAL A 218 -1.85 3.80 -33.76
N GLU A 219 -0.83 4.20 -34.52
CA GLU A 219 0.49 3.56 -34.53
C GLU A 219 1.23 3.76 -33.21
N GLU A 220 1.18 4.97 -32.63
CA GLU A 220 1.77 5.26 -31.32
C GLU A 220 1.08 4.45 -30.21
N LYS A 221 -0.25 4.31 -30.28
CA LYS A 221 -1.02 3.48 -29.34
C LYS A 221 -0.63 2.02 -29.41
N GLU A 222 -0.45 1.47 -30.61
CA GLU A 222 0.04 0.10 -30.81
C GLU A 222 1.45 -0.08 -30.23
N ALA A 223 2.38 0.85 -30.52
CA ALA A 223 3.75 0.81 -30.01
C ALA A 223 3.81 0.94 -28.47
N MET A 224 3.02 1.84 -27.88
CA MET A 224 2.92 1.97 -26.42
C MET A 224 2.32 0.73 -25.77
N ASN A 225 1.35 0.08 -26.43
CA ASN A 225 0.77 -1.16 -25.92
C ASN A 225 1.78 -2.32 -25.98
N PHE A 226 2.58 -2.39 -27.04
CA PHE A 226 3.70 -3.33 -27.14
C PHE A 226 4.72 -3.11 -26.02
N ALA A 227 5.20 -1.87 -25.83
CA ALA A 227 6.14 -1.53 -24.77
C ALA A 227 5.58 -1.87 -23.36
N ASN A 228 4.33 -1.50 -23.08
CA ASN A 228 3.67 -1.85 -21.83
C ASN A 228 3.57 -3.36 -21.61
N SER A 229 3.24 -4.12 -22.66
CA SER A 229 3.16 -5.58 -22.60
C SER A 229 4.50 -6.21 -22.23
N MET A 230 5.60 -5.71 -22.82
CA MET A 230 6.95 -6.19 -22.51
C MET A 230 7.36 -5.83 -21.07
N LEU A 231 7.18 -4.58 -20.65
CA LEU A 231 7.51 -4.16 -19.28
C LEU A 231 6.71 -4.93 -18.23
N ARG A 232 5.41 -5.15 -18.45
CA ARG A 232 4.56 -5.90 -17.51
C ARG A 232 4.92 -7.38 -17.49
N LYS A 233 4.92 -8.04 -18.65
CA LYS A 233 5.05 -9.49 -18.73
C LYS A 233 6.49 -9.96 -18.48
N VAL A 234 7.47 -9.32 -19.10
CA VAL A 234 8.87 -9.72 -19.04
C VAL A 234 9.54 -9.17 -17.79
N CYS A 235 9.42 -7.86 -17.53
CA CYS A 235 10.17 -7.23 -16.45
C CYS A 235 9.47 -7.36 -15.08
N LEU A 236 8.14 -7.35 -15.02
CA LEU A 236 7.38 -7.44 -13.77
C LEU A 236 6.74 -8.82 -13.52
N GLY A 237 6.72 -9.72 -14.50
CA GLY A 237 6.04 -11.02 -14.37
C GLY A 237 4.53 -10.89 -14.20
N GLN A 238 3.93 -9.86 -14.80
CA GLN A 238 2.52 -9.52 -14.67
C GLN A 238 1.76 -9.81 -15.96
N ASP A 239 0.84 -10.78 -15.91
CA ASP A 239 -0.20 -10.93 -16.92
C ASP A 239 -1.34 -9.96 -16.64
N HIS A 240 -1.60 -9.07 -17.60
CA HIS A 240 -2.64 -8.05 -17.55
C HIS A 240 -3.53 -8.16 -18.78
N GLN A 241 -4.82 -7.84 -18.65
CA GLN A 241 -5.81 -8.02 -19.73
C GLN A 241 -5.53 -7.19 -20.99
N ARG A 242 -4.76 -6.09 -20.88
CA ARG A 242 -4.34 -5.28 -22.03
C ARG A 242 -3.00 -5.73 -22.62
N ASN A 243 -2.35 -6.74 -22.04
CA ASN A 243 -1.15 -7.30 -22.63
C ASN A 243 -1.49 -7.89 -23.99
N MET A 244 -0.63 -7.64 -24.96
CA MET A 244 -0.74 -8.25 -26.28
C MET A 244 -0.61 -9.78 -26.17
N SER A 245 -1.43 -10.49 -26.94
CA SER A 245 -1.27 -11.92 -27.15
C SER A 245 0.05 -12.22 -27.86
N LYS A 246 0.47 -13.48 -27.89
CA LYS A 246 1.69 -13.87 -28.59
C LYS A 246 1.61 -13.53 -30.07
N GLU A 247 0.46 -13.77 -30.69
CA GLU A 247 0.19 -13.48 -32.09
C GLU A 247 0.30 -11.98 -32.36
N GLN A 248 -0.35 -11.16 -31.53
CA GLN A 248 -0.29 -9.69 -31.65
C GLN A 248 1.15 -9.17 -31.53
N VAL A 249 1.95 -9.73 -30.60
CA VAL A 249 3.37 -9.37 -30.44
C VAL A 249 4.16 -9.70 -31.71
N LEU A 250 3.96 -10.89 -32.27
CA LEU A 250 4.64 -11.32 -33.49
C LEU A 250 4.25 -10.47 -34.70
N ASP A 251 2.96 -10.20 -34.88
CA ASP A 251 2.47 -9.33 -35.96
C ASP A 251 3.05 -7.93 -35.87
N PHE A 252 3.12 -7.35 -34.66
CA PHE A 252 3.72 -6.05 -34.45
C PHE A 252 5.22 -6.05 -34.77
N VAL A 253 5.96 -7.08 -34.35
CA VAL A 253 7.40 -7.19 -34.66
C VAL A 253 7.62 -7.31 -36.16
N ASN A 254 6.94 -8.24 -36.83
CA ASN A 254 7.09 -8.48 -38.27
C ASN A 254 6.72 -7.27 -39.14
N LYS A 255 5.82 -6.41 -38.66
CA LYS A 255 5.40 -5.19 -39.37
C LYS A 255 6.42 -4.05 -39.25
N ASN A 256 7.21 -4.00 -38.16
CA ASN A 256 7.98 -2.80 -37.79
C ASN A 256 9.51 -3.02 -37.66
N PHE A 257 9.99 -4.27 -37.68
CA PHE A 257 11.41 -4.65 -37.58
C PHE A 257 11.75 -5.70 -38.62
#